data_AF-A0A6M8BF93-F1
#
_entry.id   AF-A0A6M8BF93-F1
#
_cell.length_a   1.000
_cell.length_b   1.000
_cell.length_c   1.000
_cell.angle_alpha   90.00
_cell.angle_beta   90.00
_cell.angle_gamma   90.00
#
_symmetry.space_group_name_H-M   'P 1'
#
loop_
_entity.id
_entity.type
_entity.pdbx_description
1 polymer ?
#
loop_
_entity_poly.entity_id
_entity_poly.type
_entity_poly.pdbx_seq_one_letter_code
_entity_poly.pdbx_strand_id
1 'polypeptide(L)'
;MQDTRLTRLLNGTLGQFDQWLLNPWRRISLVVMSLLLGNFLAGAVATTAGATSELDILVSALMVAITEAISRFVYWQRRSQLVNGRPRPSIVSEMLNAMKIGLTYGLFLEAFKLGS
;
A
#
# COMPACT_ATOMS: atom_id res chain seq x y z
N MET A 1 -26.18 11.34 15.95
CA MET A 1 -25.09 12.20 15.44
C MET A 1 -25.73 13.18 14.47
N GLN A 2 -25.50 14.49 14.61
CA GLN A 2 -26.15 15.51 13.77
C GLN A 2 -25.51 15.54 12.37
N ASP A 3 -26.32 15.43 11.33
CA ASP A 3 -25.88 15.60 9.93
C ASP A 3 -25.55 17.07 9.66
N THR A 4 -24.33 17.46 9.98
CA THR A 4 -23.82 18.78 9.61
C THR A 4 -23.76 18.90 8.08
N ARG A 5 -23.85 20.14 7.57
CA ARG A 5 -23.69 20.40 6.13
C ARG A 5 -22.37 19.84 5.58
N LEU A 6 -21.31 19.87 6.40
CA LEU A 6 -20.02 19.27 6.07
C LEU A 6 -20.15 17.76 5.91
N THR A 7 -20.80 17.07 6.86
CA THR A 7 -21.03 15.61 6.79
C THR A 7 -21.79 15.21 5.52
N ARG A 8 -22.80 15.99 5.11
CA ARG A 8 -23.53 15.72 3.85
C ARG A 8 -22.68 15.90 2.61
N LEU A 9 -21.86 16.94 2.54
CA LEU A 9 -20.92 17.14 1.43
C LEU A 9 -19.88 16.03 1.38
N LEU A 10 -19.31 15.67 2.53
CA LEU A 10 -18.26 14.67 2.66
C LEU A 10 -18.77 13.27 2.29
N ASN A 11 -19.97 12.90 2.74
CA ASN A 11 -20.59 11.62 2.36
C ASN A 11 -20.98 11.60 0.87
N GLY A 12 -21.44 12.73 0.32
CA GLY A 12 -21.78 12.86 -1.10
C GLY A 12 -20.57 12.75 -2.02
N THR A 13 -19.42 13.29 -1.62
CA THR A 13 -18.17 13.16 -2.39
C THR A 13 -17.61 11.74 -2.26
N LEU A 14 -17.55 11.18 -1.05
CA LEU A 14 -17.08 9.80 -0.82
C LEU A 14 -17.90 8.77 -1.61
N GLY A 15 -19.22 8.91 -1.66
CA GLY A 15 -20.09 8.02 -2.44
C GLY A 15 -19.82 8.09 -3.95
N GLN A 16 -19.52 9.28 -4.48
CA GLN A 16 -19.13 9.45 -5.89
C GLN A 16 -17.73 8.89 -6.18
N PHE A 17 -16.79 9.05 -5.24
CA PHE A 17 -15.47 8.44 -5.34
C PHE A 17 -15.53 6.91 -5.36
N ASP A 18 -16.35 6.30 -4.49
CA ASP A 18 -16.53 4.85 -4.49
C ASP A 18 -17.13 4.35 -5.81
N GLN A 19 -18.14 5.05 -6.35
CA GLN A 19 -18.71 4.71 -7.66
C GLN A 19 -17.69 4.84 -8.79
N TRP A 20 -16.84 5.87 -8.75
CA TRP A 20 -15.75 6.04 -9.72
C TRP A 20 -14.72 4.91 -9.65
N LEU A 21 -14.46 4.38 -8.46
CA LEU A 21 -13.54 3.26 -8.21
C LEU A 21 -14.11 1.88 -8.61
N LEU A 22 -15.41 1.75 -8.85
CA LEU A 22 -16.03 0.51 -9.32
C LEU A 22 -15.62 0.14 -10.75
N ASN A 23 -15.09 1.07 -11.55
CA ASN A 23 -14.64 0.77 -12.89
C ASN A 23 -13.39 -0.15 -12.86
N PRO A 24 -13.45 -1.37 -13.45
CA PRO A 24 -12.36 -2.34 -13.34
C PRO A 24 -11.03 -1.84 -13.90
N TRP A 25 -11.05 -1.03 -14.96
CA TRP A 25 -9.84 -0.47 -15.56
C TRP A 25 -9.15 0.52 -14.62
N ARG A 26 -9.91 1.40 -13.96
CA ARG A 26 -9.35 2.38 -13.01
C ARG A 26 -8.76 1.68 -11.80
N ARG A 27 -9.44 0.65 -11.29
CA ARG A 27 -8.97 -0.17 -10.19
C ARG A 27 -7.65 -0.85 -10.51
N ILE A 28 -7.50 -1.46 -11.68
CA ILE A 28 -6.24 -2.06 -12.12
C ILE A 28 -5.16 -0.99 -12.23
N SER A 29 -5.45 0.15 -12.85
CA SER A 29 -4.48 1.26 -12.97
C SER A 29 -3.97 1.74 -11.61
N LEU A 30 -4.85 1.90 -10.62
CA LEU A 30 -4.45 2.30 -9.26
C LEU A 30 -3.58 1.26 -8.57
N VAL A 31 -3.90 -0.03 -8.74
CA VAL A 31 -3.09 -1.13 -8.20
C VAL A 31 -1.70 -1.14 -8.83
N VAL A 32 -1.61 -0.97 -10.16
CA VAL A 32 -0.34 -0.90 -10.89
C VAL A 32 0.46 0.34 -10.47
N MET A 33 -0.17 1.51 -10.38
CA MET A 33 0.49 2.73 -9.87
C MET A 33 1.04 2.51 -8.47
N SER A 34 0.26 1.86 -7.59
CA SER A 34 0.69 1.54 -6.22
C SER A 34 1.88 0.59 -6.19
N LEU A 35 1.90 -0.41 -7.08
CA LEU A 35 3.02 -1.34 -7.24
C LEU A 35 4.29 -0.62 -7.70
N LEU A 36 4.18 0.23 -8.73
CA LEU A 36 5.31 1.02 -9.24
C LEU A 36 5.83 2.01 -8.19
N LEU A 37 4.92 2.63 -7.42
CA LEU A 37 5.28 3.50 -6.31
C LEU A 37 6.04 2.74 -5.21
N GLY A 38 5.63 1.50 -4.90
CA GLY A 38 6.38 0.63 -4.01
C GLY A 38 7.81 0.39 -4.49
N ASN A 39 8.00 0.06 -5.77
CA ASN A 39 9.31 -0.13 -6.36
C ASN A 39 10.17 1.16 -6.33
N PHE A 40 9.57 2.31 -6.60
CA PHE A 40 10.25 3.60 -6.50
C PHE A 40 10.73 3.89 -5.07
N LEU A 41 9.87 3.63 -4.06
CA LEU A 41 10.24 3.80 -2.66
C LEU A 41 11.41 2.91 -2.25
N ALA A 42 11.46 1.67 -2.74
CA ALA A 42 12.58 0.78 -2.47
C ALA A 42 13.91 1.36 -2.96
N GLY A 43 13.93 1.94 -4.17
CA GLY A 43 15.12 2.63 -4.69
C GLY A 43 15.52 3.82 -3.82
N ALA A 44 14.55 4.66 -3.42
CA ALA A 44 14.81 5.80 -2.54
C ALA A 44 15.36 5.39 -1.16
N VAL A 45 14.83 4.29 -0.60
CA VAL A 45 15.33 3.70 0.66
C VAL A 45 16.75 3.20 0.46
N ALA A 46 17.02 2.44 -0.61
CA ALA A 46 18.34 1.88 -0.90
C ALA A 46 19.40 2.99 -1.10
N THR A 47 19.07 4.06 -1.82
CA THR A 47 20.00 5.20 -1.99
C THR A 47 20.27 5.93 -0.67
N THR A 48 19.25 6.08 0.18
CA THR A 48 19.39 6.75 1.47
C THR A 48 20.18 5.90 2.47
N ALA A 49 19.92 4.60 2.51
CA ALA A 49 20.65 3.64 3.33
C ALA A 49 22.10 3.50 2.87
N GLY A 50 22.33 3.39 1.56
CA GLY A 50 23.67 3.32 0.97
C GLY A 50 24.52 4.58 1.20
N ALA A 51 23.91 5.77 1.23
CA ALA A 51 24.60 7.00 1.60
C ALA A 51 25.07 7.02 3.07
N THR A 52 24.42 6.22 3.94
CA THR A 52 24.56 6.31 5.40
C THR A 52 25.07 4.99 6.00
N SER A 53 26.04 4.36 5.33
CA SER A 53 26.67 3.01 5.50
C SER A 53 26.61 2.25 6.84
N GLU A 54 26.28 2.87 7.96
CA GLU A 54 26.15 2.28 9.30
C GLU A 54 24.72 1.86 9.68
N LEU A 55 23.69 2.32 8.95
CA LEU A 55 22.28 2.14 9.34
C LEU A 55 21.60 0.88 8.78
N ASP A 56 22.34 -0.04 8.17
CA ASP A 56 21.75 -1.14 7.39
C ASP A 56 20.86 -2.09 8.23
N ILE A 57 21.25 -2.35 9.48
CA ILE A 57 20.47 -3.15 10.44
C ILE A 57 19.17 -2.43 10.82
N LEU A 58 19.24 -1.11 11.08
CA LEU A 58 18.09 -0.33 11.52
C LEU A 58 17.08 -0.15 10.38
N VAL A 59 17.56 0.09 9.16
CA VAL A 59 16.73 0.18 7.96
C VAL A 59 16.05 -1.16 7.68
N SER A 60 16.78 -2.27 7.79
CA SER A 60 16.22 -3.62 7.64
C SER A 60 15.12 -3.90 8.66
N ALA A 61 15.36 -3.59 9.94
CA ALA A 61 14.36 -3.76 11.00
C ALA A 61 13.11 -2.89 10.76
N LEU A 62 13.28 -1.65 10.32
CA LEU A 62 12.18 -0.74 10.00
C LEU A 62 11.36 -1.26 8.80
N MET A 63 12.02 -1.76 7.75
CA MET A 63 11.32 -2.32 6.58
C MET A 63 10.50 -3.55 6.94
N VAL A 64 11.04 -4.44 7.79
CA VAL A 64 10.28 -5.58 8.32
C VAL A 64 9.07 -5.12 9.14
N ALA A 65 9.25 -4.12 10.02
CA ALA A 65 8.16 -3.57 10.81
C ALA A 65 7.04 -2.97 9.94
N ILE A 66 7.41 -2.22 8.88
CA ILE A 66 6.44 -1.64 7.93
C ILE A 66 5.70 -2.74 7.15
N THR A 67 6.42 -3.72 6.62
CA THR A 67 5.81 -4.81 5.83
C THR A 67 4.88 -5.69 6.69
N GLU A 68 5.22 -5.91 7.95
CA GLU A 68 4.36 -6.61 8.91
C GLU A 68 3.14 -5.77 9.30
N ALA A 69 3.31 -4.47 9.56
CA ALA A 69 2.20 -3.56 9.85
C ALA A 69 1.18 -3.52 8.70
N ILE A 70 1.66 -3.45 7.44
CA ILE A 70 0.79 -3.52 6.25
C ILE A 70 0.08 -4.87 6.18
N SER A 71 0.80 -5.96 6.42
CA SER A 71 0.22 -7.31 6.38
C SER A 71 -0.88 -7.47 7.43
N ARG A 72 -0.60 -7.07 8.69
CA ARG A 72 -1.57 -7.08 9.78
C ARG A 72 -2.81 -6.24 9.45
N PHE A 73 -2.62 -5.05 8.88
CA PHE A 73 -3.72 -4.18 8.45
C PHE A 73 -4.57 -4.85 7.37
N VAL A 74 -3.95 -5.38 6.31
CA VAL A 74 -4.66 -6.06 5.21
C VAL A 74 -5.41 -7.30 5.71
N TYR A 75 -4.81 -8.11 6.58
CA TYR A 75 -5.47 -9.29 7.15
C TYR A 75 -6.63 -8.92 8.08
N TRP A 76 -6.44 -7.91 8.93
CA TRP A 76 -7.50 -7.40 9.80
C TRP A 76 -8.71 -6.92 8.98
N GLN A 77 -8.45 -6.19 7.90
CA GLN A 77 -9.49 -5.68 7.03
C GLN A 77 -10.19 -6.79 6.22
N ARG A 78 -9.46 -7.80 5.73
CA ARG A 78 -10.10 -8.96 5.07
C ARG A 78 -11.00 -9.74 6.00
N ARG A 79 -10.65 -9.84 7.29
CA ARG A 79 -11.46 -10.51 8.31
C ARG A 79 -12.75 -9.74 8.62
N SER A 80 -12.70 -8.40 8.62
CA SER A 80 -13.87 -7.55 8.89
C SER A 80 -14.79 -7.35 7.68
N GLN A 81 -14.29 -7.56 6.45
CA GLN A 81 -15.04 -7.34 5.20
C GLN A 81 -15.63 -8.61 4.56
N LEU A 82 -15.92 -9.63 5.38
CA LEU A 82 -16.67 -10.81 4.95
C LEU A 82 -18.15 -10.44 4.73
N VAL A 83 -18.50 -10.04 3.51
CA VAL A 83 -19.90 -9.84 3.09
C VAL A 83 -20.34 -11.06 2.29
N ASN A 84 -21.36 -11.79 2.76
CA ASN A 84 -21.91 -12.99 2.12
C ASN A 84 -20.87 -14.12 1.88
N GLY A 85 -19.91 -14.30 2.81
CA GLY A 85 -18.91 -15.37 2.74
C GLY A 85 -17.84 -15.21 1.63
N ARG A 86 -17.83 -14.08 0.90
CA ARG A 86 -16.80 -13.76 -0.09
C ARG A 86 -15.99 -12.55 0.40
N PRO A 87 -14.66 -12.63 0.46
CA PRO A 87 -13.85 -11.46 0.75
C PRO A 87 -13.97 -10.50 -0.43
N ARG A 88 -14.58 -9.33 -0.21
CA ARG A 88 -14.45 -8.18 -1.11
C ARG A 88 -13.37 -7.27 -0.53
N PRO A 89 -12.12 -7.34 -1.02
CA PRO A 89 -11.07 -6.50 -0.47
C PRO A 89 -11.37 -5.04 -0.81
N SER A 90 -11.16 -4.15 0.15
CA SER A 90 -11.17 -2.72 -0.14
C SER A 90 -10.06 -2.39 -1.14
N ILE A 91 -10.32 -1.44 -2.05
CA ILE A 91 -9.32 -0.95 -3.00
C ILE A 91 -8.03 -0.51 -2.29
N VAL A 92 -8.17 0.11 -1.12
CA VAL A 92 -7.06 0.57 -0.28
C VAL A 92 -6.20 -0.60 0.18
N SER A 93 -6.82 -1.70 0.61
CA SER A 93 -6.09 -2.91 1.05
C SER A 93 -5.31 -3.55 -0.10
N GLU A 94 -5.84 -3.50 -1.33
CA GLU A 94 -5.15 -4.01 -2.52
C GLU A 94 -4.01 -3.11 -2.95
N MET A 95 -4.21 -1.79 -2.93
CA MET A 95 -3.15 -0.83 -3.21
C MET A 95 -2.01 -0.97 -2.22
N LEU A 96 -2.29 -1.04 -0.92
CA LEU A 96 -1.27 -1.24 0.12
C LEU A 96 -0.52 -2.57 -0.07
N ASN A 97 -1.24 -3.65 -0.41
CA ASN A 97 -0.59 -4.93 -0.65
C ASN A 97 0.27 -4.92 -1.92
N ALA A 98 -0.19 -4.27 -2.99
CA ALA A 98 0.57 -4.10 -4.24
C ALA A 98 1.82 -3.22 -4.03
N MET A 99 1.70 -2.15 -3.24
CA MET A 99 2.82 -1.31 -2.83
C MET A 99 3.85 -2.11 -2.03
N LYS A 100 3.38 -2.94 -1.07
CA LYS A 100 4.25 -3.85 -0.31
C LYS A 100 5.03 -4.78 -1.23
N ILE A 101 4.34 -5.40 -2.20
CA ILE A 101 4.98 -6.29 -3.19
C ILE A 101 6.04 -5.52 -3.98
N GLY A 102 5.69 -4.35 -4.54
CA GLY A 102 6.62 -3.51 -5.28
C GLY A 102 7.84 -3.09 -4.46
N LEU A 103 7.64 -2.74 -3.19
CA LEU A 103 8.72 -2.37 -2.28
C LEU A 103 9.65 -3.55 -1.99
N THR A 104 9.11 -4.72 -1.65
CA THR A 104 9.94 -5.90 -1.40
C THR A 104 10.73 -6.30 -2.63
N TYR A 105 10.10 -6.32 -3.81
CA TYR A 105 10.76 -6.64 -5.07
C TYR A 105 11.87 -5.64 -5.41
N GLY A 106 11.60 -4.34 -5.28
CA GLY A 106 12.60 -3.30 -5.54
C GLY A 106 13.81 -3.40 -4.61
N LEU A 107 13.61 -3.70 -3.32
CA LEU A 107 14.71 -3.86 -2.37
C LEU A 107 15.59 -5.07 -2.74
N PHE A 108 14.98 -6.19 -3.16
CA PHE A 108 15.74 -7.33 -3.66
C PHE A 108 16.55 -6.98 -4.91
N LEU A 109 15.97 -6.24 -5.86
CA LEU A 109 16.70 -5.82 -7.06
C LEU A 109 17.89 -4.93 -6.73
N GLU A 110 17.75 -3.97 -5.81
CA GLU A 110 18.87 -3.12 -5.39
C GLU A 110 19.96 -3.92 -4.66
N ALA A 111 19.58 -4.87 -3.81
CA ALA A 111 20.53 -5.78 -3.16
C ALA A 111 21.31 -6.62 -4.19
N PHE A 112 20.65 -7.12 -5.25
CA PHE A 112 21.32 -7.83 -6.35
C PHE A 112 22.31 -6.93 -7.10
N LYS A 113 21.96 -5.65 -7.35
CA LYS A 113 22.85 -4.71 -8.05
C LYS A 113 24.11 -4.38 -7.24
N LEU A 114 24.00 -4.32 -5.91
CA LEU A 114 25.12 -4.01 -5.01
C LEU A 114 25.98 -5.24 -4.68
N GLY A 115 25.43 -6.44 -4.83
CA GLY A 115 26.11 -7.71 -4.54
C GLY A 115 26.86 -8.33 -5.72
N SER A 116 26.81 -7.75 -6.92
CA SER A 116 27.57 -8.15 -8.12
C SER A 116 28.76 -7.24 -8.37
#